data_AF-A0A4Q5QNH7-F1
#
_entry.id   AF-A0A4Q5QNH7-F1
#
_cell.length_a   1.000
_cell.length_b   1.000
_cell.length_c   1.000
_cell.angle_alpha   90.00
_cell.angle_beta   90.00
_cell.angle_gamma   90.00
#
_symmetry.space_group_name_H-M   'P 1'
#
loop_
_entity.id
_entity.type
_entity.pdbx_description
1 polymer ?
#
loop_
_entity_poly.entity_id
_entity_poly.type
_entity_poly.pdbx_seq_one_letter_code
_entity_poly.pdbx_strand_id
1 'polypeptide(L)'
;MSNVLIGIIGVILFIGLALAGALILGDDFRTATSSSKAAAVTQTMQQVVAAANMFQLKKGRQLMASEHSTAIDTLVAAKSLKVAAVNPMNGAAIALVNQGGGIDATSPGRFFYTNLGTDTVARDVCRQIEETMGSADADAAMVPVSDWGARTASNRRMGCLLYSYYQPAMYQAYIPLN
;
A
#
# COMPACT_ATOMS: atom_id res chain seq x y z
N MET A 1 -30.73 7.23 -53.40
CA MET A 1 -30.74 6.46 -52.13
C MET A 1 -29.34 6.06 -51.63
N SER A 2 -28.25 6.32 -52.36
CA SER A 2 -26.88 5.93 -51.95
C SER A 2 -26.26 6.81 -50.84
N ASN A 3 -26.63 8.10 -50.76
CA ASN A 3 -26.04 9.03 -49.78
C ASN A 3 -26.38 8.71 -48.31
N VAL A 4 -27.51 8.05 -48.04
CA VAL A 4 -27.90 7.64 -46.68
C VAL A 4 -27.05 6.45 -46.21
N LEU A 5 -26.66 5.56 -47.13
CA LEU A 5 -25.90 4.36 -46.79
C LEU A 5 -24.46 4.70 -46.37
N ILE A 6 -23.83 5.67 -47.05
CA ILE A 6 -22.48 6.15 -46.72
C ILE A 6 -22.45 6.88 -45.37
N GLY A 7 -23.51 7.64 -45.03
CA GLY A 7 -23.63 8.31 -43.73
C GLY A 7 -23.69 7.34 -42.55
N ILE A 8 -24.42 6.22 -42.70
CA ILE A 8 -24.55 5.21 -41.64
C ILE A 8 -23.22 4.49 -41.39
N ILE A 9 -22.47 4.17 -42.46
CA ILE A 9 -21.15 3.52 -42.33
C ILE A 9 -20.16 4.44 -41.59
N GLY A 10 -20.17 5.75 -41.88
CA GLY A 10 -19.32 6.72 -41.20
C GLY A 10 -19.58 6.81 -39.69
N VAL A 11 -20.85 6.79 -39.28
CA VAL A 11 -21.23 6.85 -37.85
C VAL A 11 -20.83 5.57 -37.11
N ILE A 12 -21.03 4.39 -37.72
CA ILE A 12 -20.62 3.11 -37.11
C ILE A 12 -19.10 3.07 -36.90
N LEU A 13 -18.33 3.53 -37.88
CA LEU A 13 -16.86 3.60 -37.76
C LEU A 13 -16.42 4.57 -36.66
N PHE A 14 -17.05 5.74 -36.56
CA PHE A 14 -16.70 6.74 -35.54
C PHE A 14 -17.02 6.25 -34.12
N ILE A 15 -18.19 5.63 -33.93
CA ILE A 15 -18.57 5.03 -32.65
C ILE A 15 -17.63 3.87 -32.28
N GLY A 16 -17.29 3.01 -33.25
CA GLY A 16 -16.34 1.90 -33.05
C GLY A 16 -14.95 2.38 -32.62
N LEU A 17 -14.42 3.42 -33.28
CA LEU A 17 -13.11 3.99 -32.94
C LEU A 17 -13.12 4.66 -31.56
N ALA A 18 -14.20 5.36 -31.21
CA ALA A 18 -14.36 6.00 -29.90
C ALA A 18 -14.44 4.97 -28.76
N LEU A 19 -15.17 3.87 -28.96
CA LEU A 19 -15.24 2.77 -27.99
C LEU A 19 -13.89 2.07 -27.82
N ALA A 20 -13.15 1.83 -28.90
CA ALA A 20 -11.80 1.26 -28.83
C ALA A 20 -10.82 2.18 -28.08
N GLY A 21 -10.88 3.49 -28.31
CA GLY A 21 -10.09 4.48 -27.58
C GLY A 21 -10.41 4.50 -26.08
N ALA A 22 -11.69 4.49 -25.72
CA ALA A 22 -12.10 4.49 -24.31
C ALA A 22 -11.67 3.23 -23.55
N LEU A 23 -11.70 2.06 -24.21
CA LEU A 23 -11.28 0.80 -23.60
C LEU A 23 -9.78 0.75 -23.35
N ILE A 24 -8.96 1.09 -24.35
CA ILE A 24 -7.50 1.00 -24.24
C ILE A 24 -6.96 2.06 -23.28
N LEU A 25 -7.38 3.33 -23.42
CA LEU A 25 -6.91 4.38 -22.52
C LEU A 25 -7.41 4.18 -21.09
N GLY A 26 -8.59 3.58 -20.90
CA GLY A 26 -9.16 3.33 -19.58
C GLY A 26 -8.27 2.47 -18.69
N ASP A 27 -7.72 1.37 -19.22
CA ASP A 27 -6.88 0.46 -18.45
C ASP A 27 -5.50 1.06 -18.13
N ASP A 28 -4.93 1.84 -19.06
CA ASP A 28 -3.68 2.57 -18.84
C ASP A 28 -3.82 3.61 -17.72
N PHE A 29 -4.91 4.37 -17.70
CA PHE A 29 -5.15 5.36 -16.64
C PHE A 29 -5.34 4.70 -15.27
N ARG A 30 -6.01 3.54 -15.22
CA ARG A 30 -6.19 2.79 -13.97
C ARG A 30 -4.85 2.29 -13.42
N THR A 31 -4.01 1.75 -14.30
CA THR A 31 -2.66 1.27 -13.94
C THR A 31 -1.75 2.43 -13.50
N ALA A 32 -1.77 3.56 -14.21
CA ALA A 32 -1.02 4.75 -13.82
C ALA A 32 -1.48 5.29 -12.45
N THR A 33 -2.79 5.26 -12.18
CA THR A 33 -3.35 5.71 -10.91
C THR A 33 -2.94 4.79 -9.75
N SER A 34 -3.01 3.47 -9.93
CA SER A 34 -2.60 2.52 -8.89
C SER A 34 -1.09 2.60 -8.63
N SER A 35 -0.28 2.74 -9.69
CA SER A 35 1.17 2.94 -9.57
C SER A 35 1.52 4.24 -8.82
N SER A 36 0.85 5.36 -9.13
CA SER A 36 1.05 6.63 -8.43
C SER A 36 0.69 6.53 -6.94
N LYS A 37 -0.44 5.88 -6.62
CA LYS A 37 -0.84 5.64 -5.23
C LYS A 37 0.14 4.72 -4.49
N ALA A 38 0.60 3.65 -5.14
CA ALA A 38 1.62 2.76 -4.59
C ALA A 38 2.91 3.51 -4.26
N ALA A 39 3.39 4.35 -5.18
CA ALA A 39 4.58 5.18 -4.96
C ALA A 39 4.41 6.14 -3.77
N ALA A 40 3.25 6.79 -3.65
CA ALA A 40 2.95 7.69 -2.54
C ALA A 40 2.93 6.96 -1.18
N VAL A 41 2.31 5.77 -1.12
CA VAL A 41 2.31 4.93 0.09
C VAL A 41 3.74 4.52 0.45
N THR A 42 4.49 3.99 -0.51
CA THR A 42 5.90 3.59 -0.35
C THR A 42 6.76 4.73 0.17
N GLN A 43 6.68 5.90 -0.44
CA GLN A 43 7.46 7.06 -0.01
C GLN A 43 7.09 7.50 1.41
N THR A 44 5.81 7.50 1.76
CA THR A 44 5.34 7.86 3.11
C THR A 44 5.87 6.87 4.15
N MET A 45 5.80 5.57 3.86
CA MET A 45 6.27 4.53 4.76
C MET A 45 7.80 4.56 4.93
N GLN A 46 8.55 4.84 3.87
CA GLN A 46 10.00 5.05 3.95
C GLN A 46 10.37 6.26 4.82
N GLN A 47 9.61 7.36 4.73
CA GLN A 47 9.83 8.53 5.60
C GLN A 47 9.61 8.18 7.08
N VAL A 48 8.57 7.39 7.40
CA VAL A 48 8.30 6.94 8.77
C VAL A 48 9.44 6.06 9.30
N VAL A 49 9.95 5.12 8.49
CA VAL A 49 11.09 4.28 8.89
C VAL A 49 12.35 5.12 9.10
N ALA A 50 12.64 6.07 8.21
CA ALA A 50 13.78 6.97 8.38
C ALA A 50 13.66 7.80 9.68
N ALA A 51 12.46 8.30 10.00
CA ALA A 51 12.18 9.00 11.24
C ALA A 51 12.35 8.12 12.48
N ALA A 52 11.92 6.86 12.42
CA ALA A 52 12.08 5.90 13.49
C ALA A 52 13.56 5.54 13.74
N ASN A 53 14.35 5.36 12.68
CA ASN A 53 15.79 5.17 12.79
C ASN A 53 16.45 6.40 13.44
N MET A 54 16.07 7.62 13.02
CA MET A 54 16.56 8.85 13.63
C MET A 54 16.15 8.98 15.11
N PHE A 55 14.93 8.56 15.46
CA PHE A 55 14.46 8.51 16.83
C PHE A 55 15.33 7.60 17.69
N GLN A 56 15.61 6.38 17.21
CA GLN A 56 16.47 5.44 17.92
C GLN A 56 17.87 6.01 18.15
N LEU A 57 18.46 6.64 17.13
CA LEU A 57 19.77 7.29 17.24
C LEU A 57 19.76 8.46 18.24
N LYS A 58 18.69 9.26 18.28
CA LYS A 58 18.58 10.43 19.18
C LYS A 58 18.29 10.06 20.64
N LYS A 59 17.46 9.04 20.86
CA LYS A 59 16.95 8.69 22.20
C LYS A 59 17.63 7.47 22.82
N GLY A 60 18.40 6.71 22.04
CA GLY A 60 19.06 5.49 22.50
C GLY A 60 18.09 4.37 22.86
N ARG A 61 16.83 4.44 22.42
CA ARG A 61 15.82 3.39 22.61
C ARG A 61 15.06 3.11 21.32
N GLN A 62 14.63 1.87 21.15
CA GLN A 62 13.72 1.49 20.08
C GLN A 62 12.27 1.85 20.44
N LEU A 63 11.42 1.91 19.43
CA LEU A 63 9.98 1.94 19.62
C LEU A 63 9.51 0.53 20.01
N MET A 64 8.60 0.45 20.97
CA MET A 64 8.01 -0.82 21.42
C MET A 64 6.72 -1.12 20.66
N ALA A 65 6.37 -2.38 20.49
CA ALA A 65 5.13 -2.76 19.80
C ALA A 65 3.87 -2.27 20.56
N SER A 66 3.96 -2.05 21.87
CA SER A 66 2.93 -1.39 22.66
C SER A 66 2.68 0.07 22.30
N GLU A 67 3.63 0.75 21.63
CA GLU A 67 3.44 2.10 21.07
C GLU A 67 2.65 2.05 19.74
N HIS A 68 1.93 0.96 19.45
CA HIS A 68 1.23 0.66 18.20
C HIS A 68 0.57 1.87 17.52
N SER A 69 -0.37 2.52 18.21
CA SER A 69 -1.15 3.66 17.70
C SER A 69 -0.49 5.00 17.96
N THR A 70 0.45 5.08 18.91
CA THR A 70 1.10 6.32 19.34
C THR A 70 2.47 6.52 18.72
N ALA A 71 2.99 5.54 17.98
CA ALA A 71 4.35 5.57 17.43
C ALA A 71 4.58 6.80 16.56
N ILE A 72 3.63 7.15 15.69
CA ILE A 72 3.73 8.34 14.83
C ILE A 72 3.76 9.61 15.67
N ASP A 73 2.92 9.73 16.69
CA ASP A 73 2.92 10.88 17.60
C ASP A 73 4.24 10.98 18.38
N THR A 74 4.79 9.84 18.84
CA THR A 74 6.11 9.78 19.48
C THR A 74 7.20 10.30 18.54
N LEU A 75 7.16 9.95 17.25
CA LEU A 75 8.11 10.44 16.25
C LEU A 75 7.99 11.95 15.98
N VAL A 76 6.76 12.47 15.98
CA VAL A 76 6.49 13.91 15.85
C VAL A 76 6.96 14.67 17.09
N ALA A 77 6.61 14.21 18.29
CA ALA A 77 7.03 14.79 19.56
C ALA A 77 8.56 14.81 19.71
N ALA A 78 9.24 13.78 19.20
CA ALA A 78 10.69 13.71 19.17
C ALA A 78 11.36 14.55 18.07
N LYS A 79 10.57 15.23 17.23
CA LYS A 79 11.04 16.00 16.07
C LYS A 79 11.89 15.16 15.11
N SER A 80 11.58 13.88 15.00
CA SER A 80 12.14 13.00 13.95
C SER A 80 11.21 12.94 12.74
N LEU A 81 9.93 13.23 12.95
CA LEU A 81 8.95 13.47 11.89
C LEU A 81 8.36 14.87 12.07
N LYS A 82 8.09 15.58 10.97
CA LYS A 82 7.58 16.96 11.03
C LYS A 82 6.06 17.02 11.27
N VAL A 83 5.32 16.11 10.64
CA VAL A 83 3.85 16.03 10.70
C VAL A 83 3.46 14.56 10.86
N ALA A 84 2.29 14.29 11.45
CA ALA A 84 1.80 12.91 11.54
C ALA A 84 1.58 12.35 10.13
N ALA A 85 2.27 11.26 9.81
CA ALA A 85 2.12 10.58 8.53
C ALA A 85 0.86 9.71 8.55
N VAL A 86 0.08 9.80 7.47
CA VAL A 86 -1.12 8.99 7.23
C VAL A 86 -1.03 8.36 5.85
N ASN A 87 -1.78 7.30 5.62
CA ASN A 87 -1.87 6.68 4.31
C ASN A 87 -2.44 7.69 3.30
N PRO A 88 -1.71 8.04 2.23
CA PRO A 88 -2.18 9.00 1.23
C PRO A 88 -3.40 8.52 0.43
N MET A 89 -3.74 7.22 0.47
CA MET A 89 -4.91 6.68 -0.23
C MET A 89 -6.23 6.94 0.47
N ASN A 90 -6.27 6.83 1.80
CA ASN A 90 -7.51 6.77 2.56
C ASN A 90 -7.42 7.47 3.93
N GLY A 91 -6.29 8.10 4.27
CA GLY A 91 -6.06 8.75 5.56
C GLY A 91 -5.89 7.79 6.74
N ALA A 92 -5.78 6.48 6.51
CA ALA A 92 -5.59 5.51 7.58
C ALA A 92 -4.27 5.77 8.33
N ALA A 93 -4.29 5.55 9.63
CA ALA A 93 -3.10 5.65 10.45
C ALA A 93 -2.03 4.62 10.01
N ILE A 94 -0.77 4.99 10.21
CA ILE A 94 0.37 4.09 10.09
C ILE A 94 0.68 3.60 11.49
N ALA A 95 0.70 2.27 11.69
CA ALA A 95 0.81 1.67 13.00
C ALA A 95 2.03 0.76 13.11
N LEU A 96 2.57 0.66 14.33
CA LEU A 96 3.75 -0.14 14.65
C LEU A 96 3.35 -1.50 15.19
N VAL A 97 4.02 -2.57 14.76
CA VAL A 97 3.82 -3.93 15.27
C VAL A 97 5.13 -4.67 15.45
N ASN A 98 5.09 -5.73 16.26
CA ASN A 98 6.21 -6.66 16.41
C ASN A 98 6.38 -7.56 15.17
N GLN A 99 7.31 -8.52 15.21
CA GLN A 99 7.58 -9.46 14.11
C GLN A 99 6.40 -10.36 13.75
N GLY A 100 5.49 -10.63 14.68
CA GLY A 100 4.29 -11.45 14.47
C GLY A 100 3.02 -10.65 14.17
N GLY A 101 3.10 -9.32 14.05
CA GLY A 101 1.94 -8.44 13.86
C GLY A 101 1.21 -8.09 15.17
N GLY A 102 1.76 -8.49 16.31
CA GLY A 102 1.23 -8.22 17.65
C GLY A 102 1.67 -6.86 18.23
N ILE A 103 1.02 -6.48 19.32
CA ILE A 103 1.14 -5.18 20.01
C ILE A 103 1.57 -5.31 21.48
N ASP A 104 2.35 -6.33 21.81
CA ASP A 104 2.74 -6.59 23.20
C ASP A 104 3.77 -5.58 23.73
N ALA A 105 3.80 -5.43 25.06
CA ALA A 105 4.68 -4.46 25.73
C ALA A 105 6.15 -4.88 25.82
N THR A 106 6.44 -6.16 25.58
CA THR A 106 7.77 -6.74 25.77
C THR A 106 8.59 -6.79 24.49
N SER A 107 7.93 -6.75 23.34
CA SER A 107 8.58 -6.89 22.04
C SER A 107 8.89 -5.53 21.42
N PRO A 108 10.06 -5.36 20.80
CA PRO A 108 10.34 -4.19 20.00
C PRO A 108 9.42 -4.14 18.78
N GLY A 109 9.05 -2.94 18.36
CA GLY A 109 8.42 -2.72 17.07
C GLY A 109 9.38 -3.09 15.95
N ARG A 110 8.91 -3.89 15.00
CA ARG A 110 9.71 -4.39 13.87
C ARG A 110 9.17 -3.96 12.52
N PHE A 111 7.91 -3.57 12.43
CA PHE A 111 7.32 -3.14 11.18
C PHE A 111 6.35 -2.01 11.40
N PHE A 112 6.31 -1.09 10.44
CA PHE A 112 5.16 -0.24 10.26
C PHE A 112 4.24 -0.85 9.21
N TYR A 113 2.94 -0.78 9.44
CA TYR A 113 1.95 -1.13 8.44
C TYR A 113 0.87 -0.06 8.31
N THR A 114 0.15 -0.09 7.19
CA THR A 114 -1.04 0.71 7.00
C THR A 114 -2.08 -0.05 6.17
N ASN A 115 -3.35 0.24 6.43
CA ASN A 115 -4.47 -0.39 5.75
C ASN A 115 -4.72 0.32 4.42
N LEU A 116 -4.74 -0.43 3.32
CA LEU A 116 -5.06 0.07 1.98
C LEU A 116 -6.56 0.03 1.69
N GLY A 117 -7.28 -0.92 2.30
CA GLY A 117 -8.71 -1.15 2.09
C GLY A 117 -9.01 -2.58 1.67
N THR A 118 -10.22 -2.81 1.16
CA THR A 118 -10.75 -4.15 0.82
C THR A 118 -11.25 -4.23 -0.63
N ASP A 119 -11.16 -3.13 -1.38
CA ASP A 119 -11.70 -3.01 -2.72
C ASP A 119 -10.67 -3.38 -3.80
N THR A 120 -11.10 -3.34 -5.06
CA THR A 120 -10.23 -3.64 -6.21
C THR A 120 -9.10 -2.62 -6.37
N VAL A 121 -9.31 -1.37 -5.95
CA VAL A 121 -8.27 -0.34 -5.97
C VAL A 121 -7.17 -0.67 -4.97
N ALA A 122 -7.52 -1.09 -3.75
CA ALA A 122 -6.58 -1.54 -2.74
C ALA A 122 -5.79 -2.77 -3.20
N ARG A 123 -6.46 -3.73 -3.85
CA ARG A 123 -5.79 -4.88 -4.49
C ARG A 123 -4.77 -4.44 -5.53
N ASP A 124 -5.17 -3.59 -6.47
CA ASP A 124 -4.32 -3.16 -7.57
C ASP A 124 -3.11 -2.35 -7.06
N VAL A 125 -3.30 -1.51 -6.03
CA VAL A 125 -2.18 -0.82 -5.36
C VAL A 125 -1.27 -1.80 -4.62
N CYS A 126 -1.84 -2.78 -3.91
CA CYS A 126 -1.08 -3.80 -3.20
C CYS A 126 -0.17 -4.60 -4.16
N ARG A 127 -0.71 -4.98 -5.33
CA ARG A 127 0.05 -5.63 -6.40
C ARG A 127 1.17 -4.73 -6.92
N GLN A 128 0.88 -3.45 -7.20
CA GLN A 128 1.88 -2.48 -7.67
C GLN A 128 3.02 -2.26 -6.67
N ILE A 129 2.74 -2.27 -5.36
CA ILE A 129 3.77 -2.22 -4.31
C ILE A 129 4.68 -3.44 -4.42
N GLU A 130 4.11 -4.64 -4.53
CA GLU A 130 4.88 -5.88 -4.63
C GLU A 130 5.75 -5.94 -5.90
N GLU A 131 5.21 -5.53 -7.04
CA GLU A 131 5.94 -5.42 -8.32
C GLU A 131 7.09 -4.42 -8.21
N THR A 132 6.83 -3.22 -7.68
CA THR A 132 7.85 -2.17 -7.51
C THR A 132 8.95 -2.61 -6.55
N MET A 133 8.61 -3.41 -5.54
CA MET A 133 9.56 -3.95 -4.57
C MET A 133 10.27 -5.22 -5.09
N GLY A 134 10.04 -5.65 -6.34
CA GLY A 134 10.73 -6.76 -6.98
C GLY A 134 10.21 -8.16 -6.62
N SER A 135 8.91 -8.30 -6.30
CA SER A 135 8.32 -9.63 -6.08
C SER A 135 8.37 -10.45 -7.37
N ALA A 136 8.79 -11.72 -7.26
CA ALA A 136 8.69 -12.67 -8.38
C ALA A 136 7.24 -13.08 -8.67
N ASP A 137 6.37 -12.99 -7.67
CA ASP A 137 4.94 -13.30 -7.76
C ASP A 137 4.16 -12.29 -6.91
N ALA A 138 3.67 -11.23 -7.56
CA ALA A 138 2.86 -10.22 -6.90
C ALA A 138 1.45 -10.73 -6.55
N ASP A 139 0.95 -11.75 -7.27
CA ASP A 139 -0.36 -12.32 -7.04
C ASP A 139 -0.40 -13.21 -5.79
N ALA A 140 0.72 -13.84 -5.43
CA ALA A 140 0.85 -14.53 -4.14
C ALA A 140 0.58 -13.63 -2.93
N ALA A 141 0.78 -12.31 -3.04
CA ALA A 141 0.44 -11.36 -1.98
C ALA A 141 -1.07 -11.09 -1.86
N MET A 142 -1.85 -11.39 -2.90
CA MET A 142 -3.30 -11.23 -2.92
C MET A 142 -4.02 -12.43 -2.30
N VAL A 143 -3.32 -13.52 -2.01
CA VAL A 143 -3.88 -14.68 -1.32
C VAL A 143 -4.05 -14.33 0.17
N PRO A 144 -5.24 -14.57 0.77
CA PRO A 144 -5.46 -14.26 2.17
C PRO A 144 -4.48 -15.01 3.08
N VAL A 145 -3.80 -14.30 3.97
CA VAL A 145 -2.91 -14.86 4.99
C VAL A 145 -3.47 -14.59 6.39
N SER A 146 -3.48 -15.61 7.24
CA SER A 146 -3.85 -15.48 8.66
C SER A 146 -2.64 -15.28 9.57
N ASP A 147 -1.48 -15.80 9.15
CA ASP A 147 -0.21 -15.65 9.86
C ASP A 147 0.60 -14.50 9.25
N TRP A 148 0.45 -13.32 9.87
CA TRP A 148 1.21 -12.14 9.49
C TRP A 148 2.72 -12.33 9.70
N GLY A 149 3.11 -13.02 10.77
CA GLY A 149 4.50 -13.23 11.13
C GLY A 149 5.24 -14.13 10.14
N ALA A 150 4.62 -15.22 9.69
CA ALA A 150 5.19 -16.08 8.65
C ALA A 150 5.41 -15.30 7.33
N ARG A 151 4.47 -14.44 6.96
CA ARG A 151 4.56 -13.63 5.73
C ARG A 151 5.70 -12.60 5.82
N THR A 152 5.83 -11.89 6.93
CA THR A 152 6.88 -10.86 7.09
C THR A 152 8.25 -11.44 7.44
N ALA A 153 8.30 -12.64 8.04
CA ALA A 153 9.55 -13.36 8.25
C ALA A 153 10.17 -13.85 6.94
N SER A 154 9.32 -14.31 5.99
CA SER A 154 9.75 -14.73 4.65
C SER A 154 10.07 -13.55 3.73
N ASN A 155 9.44 -12.38 3.95
CA ASN A 155 9.66 -11.16 3.18
C ASN A 155 10.15 -10.01 4.06
N ARG A 156 11.47 -9.92 4.25
CA ARG A 156 12.12 -8.82 5.00
C ARG A 156 12.30 -7.53 4.20
N ARG A 157 11.50 -7.32 3.16
CA ARG A 157 11.46 -6.09 2.36
C ARG A 157 10.13 -5.39 2.62
N MET A 158 10.00 -4.15 2.16
CA MET A 158 8.67 -3.55 2.05
C MET A 158 7.82 -4.40 1.12
N GLY A 159 6.55 -4.57 1.46
CA GLY A 159 5.62 -5.34 0.66
C GLY A 159 4.18 -5.06 1.01
N CYS A 160 3.31 -5.94 0.54
CA CYS A 160 1.89 -5.90 0.82
C CYS A 160 1.35 -7.32 1.03
N LEU A 161 0.21 -7.44 1.71
CA LEU A 161 -0.47 -8.71 1.94
C LEU A 161 -1.98 -8.49 2.09
N LEU A 162 -2.76 -9.53 1.81
CA LEU A 162 -4.17 -9.60 2.16
C LEU A 162 -4.34 -10.29 3.53
N TYR A 163 -4.59 -9.53 4.59
CA TYR A 163 -4.69 -10.09 5.94
C TYR A 163 -6.11 -10.57 6.25
N SER A 164 -6.28 -11.87 6.51
CA SER A 164 -7.58 -12.51 6.72
C SER A 164 -8.09 -12.52 8.15
N TYR A 165 -7.28 -12.03 9.10
CA TYR A 165 -7.71 -11.86 10.49
C TYR A 165 -8.86 -10.84 10.62
N TYR A 166 -8.88 -9.82 9.74
CA TYR A 166 -10.00 -8.91 9.62
C TYR A 166 -11.13 -9.52 8.79
N GLN A 167 -12.37 -9.16 9.12
CA GLN A 167 -13.58 -9.55 8.39
C GLN A 167 -14.31 -8.29 7.92
N PRO A 168 -14.29 -7.96 6.61
CA PRO A 168 -13.62 -8.69 5.51
C PRO A 168 -12.09 -8.59 5.57
N ALA A 169 -11.41 -9.51 4.87
CA ALA A 169 -9.96 -9.50 4.72
C ALA A 169 -9.49 -8.17 4.09
N MET A 170 -8.37 -7.64 4.56
CA MET A 170 -7.93 -6.28 4.24
C MET A 170 -6.51 -6.26 3.68
N TYR A 171 -6.31 -5.48 2.63
CA TYR A 171 -4.98 -5.25 2.07
C TYR A 171 -4.18 -4.33 2.98
N GLN A 172 -2.97 -4.74 3.31
CA GLN A 172 -2.06 -4.00 4.18
C GLN A 172 -0.70 -3.87 3.52
N ALA A 173 -0.22 -2.64 3.39
CA ALA A 173 1.19 -2.38 3.08
C ALA A 173 1.99 -2.42 4.38
N TYR A 174 3.18 -3.01 4.33
CA TYR A 174 4.09 -3.09 5.48
C TYR A 174 5.52 -2.76 5.07
N ILE A 175 6.29 -2.19 6.00
CA ILE A 175 7.72 -1.90 5.84
C ILE A 175 8.47 -2.32 7.10
N PRO A 176 9.59 -3.04 6.99
CA PRO A 176 10.42 -3.36 8.15
C PRO A 176 11.15 -2.14 8.71
N LEU A 177 11.34 -2.15 10.02
CA LEU A 177 12.31 -1.34 10.73
C LEU A 177 13.64 -2.10 10.76
N ASN A 178 14.72 -1.41 10.37
CA ASN A 178 16.07 -1.95 10.38
C ASN A 178 16.65 -1.99 11.80
#